data_AF-A0A831UJU7-F1
#
_entry.id   AF-A0A831UJU7-F1
#
_cell.length_a   1.000
_cell.length_b   1.000
_cell.length_c   1.000
_cell.angle_alpha   90.00
_cell.angle_beta   90.00
_cell.angle_gamma   90.00
#
_symmetry.space_group_name_H-M   'P 1'
#
loop_
_entity.id
_entity.type
_entity.pdbx_description
1 polymer ?
#
loop_
_entity_poly.entity_id
_entity_poly.type
_entity_poly.pdbx_seq_one_letter_code
_entity_poly.pdbx_strand_id
1 'polypeptide(L)'
;MAVGVCVIGSGDMGGQHARAWQARDDCDVLAVFDPIEERRNALAAEVGATAYETYEDAITHDGVDVVSVCTPTCFHAEIAQCAALQGRHVLCEKPIALNLEDADAMIAAARDNGVLLSISLQCRSFPRNRRMKELISAGAFGSPLFLRYVDVRDVRPKIAMHRRAMNNGPVLDMLCHFVDTARFLTGTEPESVFATGHVFGRDHPRLAEVDDIAIDAAEVQVRFTGGHVLSAFI
;
A
#
# COMPACT_ATOMS: atom_id res chain seq x y z
N MET A 1 15.46 -20.65 11.22
CA MET A 1 15.81 -20.35 9.82
C MET A 1 15.38 -18.91 9.58
N ALA A 2 16.22 -18.10 8.92
CA ALA A 2 15.84 -16.75 8.53
C ALA A 2 14.77 -16.81 7.43
N VAL A 3 13.87 -15.83 7.41
CA VAL A 3 12.82 -15.71 6.39
C VAL A 3 13.42 -15.10 5.13
N GLY A 4 13.36 -15.81 4.01
CA GLY A 4 13.83 -15.28 2.72
C GLY A 4 12.79 -14.37 2.08
N VAL A 5 13.23 -13.21 1.58
CA VAL A 5 12.36 -12.16 1.03
C VAL A 5 12.70 -11.83 -0.42
N CYS A 6 11.68 -11.80 -1.27
CA CYS A 6 11.73 -11.22 -2.61
C CYS A 6 11.07 -9.84 -2.60
N VAL A 7 11.72 -8.81 -3.15
CA VAL A 7 11.15 -7.46 -3.29
C VAL A 7 10.84 -7.17 -4.75
N ILE A 8 9.58 -6.86 -5.05
CA ILE A 8 9.11 -6.59 -6.41
C ILE A 8 8.74 -5.11 -6.52
N GLY A 9 9.48 -4.38 -7.34
CA GLY A 9 9.45 -2.93 -7.46
C GLY A 9 10.57 -2.29 -6.64
N SER A 10 11.41 -1.48 -7.30
CA SER A 10 12.60 -0.82 -6.73
C SER A 10 12.45 0.71 -6.67
N GLY A 11 11.21 1.21 -6.59
CA GLY A 11 10.91 2.62 -6.33
C GLY A 11 11.04 2.99 -4.84
N ASP A 12 10.56 4.18 -4.47
CA ASP A 12 10.70 4.71 -3.09
C ASP A 12 10.23 3.75 -1.99
N MET A 13 9.08 3.08 -2.18
CA MET A 13 8.56 2.12 -1.21
C MET A 13 9.30 0.77 -1.29
N GLY A 14 9.67 0.32 -2.50
CA GLY A 14 10.50 -0.87 -2.70
C GLY A 14 11.81 -0.81 -1.95
N GLY A 15 12.54 0.31 -2.09
CA GLY A 15 13.78 0.55 -1.35
C GLY A 15 13.57 0.64 0.16
N GLN A 16 12.48 1.25 0.63
CA GLN A 16 12.15 1.26 2.07
C GLN A 16 11.85 -0.13 2.61
N HIS A 17 11.09 -0.95 1.88
CA HIS A 17 10.80 -2.33 2.26
C HIS A 17 12.08 -3.15 2.31
N ALA A 18 12.90 -3.11 1.26
CA ALA A 18 14.15 -3.87 1.21
C ALA A 18 15.09 -3.52 2.38
N ARG A 19 15.27 -2.24 2.69
CA ARG A 19 16.05 -1.80 3.88
C ARG A 19 15.41 -2.24 5.18
N ALA A 20 14.08 -2.18 5.30
CA ALA A 20 13.37 -2.59 6.50
C ALA A 20 13.48 -4.10 6.75
N TRP A 21 13.45 -4.91 5.69
CA TRP A 21 13.69 -6.35 5.76
C TRP A 21 15.15 -6.65 6.13
N GLN A 22 16.11 -6.01 5.47
CA GLN A 22 17.53 -6.17 5.73
C GLN A 22 17.94 -5.75 7.16
N ALA A 23 17.24 -4.79 7.76
CA ALA A 23 17.49 -4.36 9.12
C ALA A 23 17.04 -5.36 10.20
N ARG A 24 16.42 -6.49 9.82
CA ARG A 24 15.99 -7.54 10.75
C ARG A 24 16.99 -8.69 10.76
N ASP A 25 17.35 -9.15 11.95
CA ASP A 25 18.27 -10.29 12.13
C ASP A 25 17.64 -11.66 11.78
N ASP A 26 16.34 -11.69 11.50
CA ASP A 26 15.58 -12.91 11.19
C ASP A 26 15.06 -12.95 9.74
N CYS A 27 15.55 -12.08 8.85
CA CYS A 27 15.16 -12.01 7.45
C CYS A 27 16.37 -11.76 6.53
N ASP A 28 16.33 -12.32 5.32
CA ASP A 28 17.32 -12.09 4.27
C ASP A 28 16.62 -11.64 2.99
N VAL A 29 17.07 -10.54 2.36
CA VAL A 29 16.56 -10.14 1.04
C VAL A 29 17.35 -10.91 -0.01
N LEU A 30 16.69 -11.85 -0.70
CA LEU A 30 17.34 -12.80 -1.61
C LEU A 30 17.19 -12.41 -3.08
N ALA A 31 16.04 -11.82 -3.43
CA ALA A 31 15.69 -11.51 -4.82
C ALA A 31 15.07 -10.12 -4.93
N VAL A 32 15.39 -9.43 -6.03
CA VAL A 32 14.83 -8.12 -6.37
C VAL A 32 14.41 -8.09 -7.84
N PHE A 33 13.27 -7.48 -8.12
CA PHE A 33 12.82 -7.19 -9.49
C PHE A 33 12.39 -5.73 -9.64
N ASP A 34 12.67 -5.16 -10.80
CA ASP A 34 12.08 -3.93 -11.35
C ASP A 34 12.23 -3.99 -12.88
N PRO A 35 11.25 -3.50 -13.66
CA PRO A 35 11.37 -3.44 -15.12
C PRO A 35 12.52 -2.52 -15.57
N ILE A 36 12.94 -1.55 -14.74
CA ILE A 36 14.06 -0.67 -15.03
C ILE A 36 15.34 -1.31 -14.49
N GLU A 37 16.22 -1.74 -15.39
CA GLU A 37 17.46 -2.45 -15.07
C GLU A 37 18.32 -1.71 -14.05
N GLU A 38 18.52 -0.39 -14.23
CA GLU A 38 19.36 0.37 -13.31
C GLU A 38 18.78 0.38 -11.88
N ARG A 39 17.45 0.37 -11.74
CA ARG A 39 16.79 0.37 -10.42
C ARG A 39 16.92 -0.97 -9.72
N ARG A 40 16.64 -2.09 -10.42
CA ARG A 40 16.78 -3.42 -9.80
C ARG A 40 18.21 -3.72 -9.42
N ASN A 41 19.18 -3.36 -10.27
CA ASN A 41 20.60 -3.63 -10.02
C ASN A 41 21.11 -2.78 -8.84
N ALA A 42 20.72 -1.51 -8.77
CA ALA A 42 21.09 -0.64 -7.66
C ALA A 42 20.53 -1.16 -6.31
N LEU A 43 19.25 -1.53 -6.27
CA LEU A 43 18.64 -2.04 -5.04
C LEU A 43 19.20 -3.40 -4.64
N ALA A 44 19.39 -4.32 -5.60
CA ALA A 44 19.98 -5.63 -5.34
C ALA A 44 21.40 -5.52 -4.78
N ALA A 45 22.23 -4.64 -5.34
CA ALA A 45 23.57 -4.37 -4.83
C ALA A 45 23.57 -3.76 -3.42
N GLU A 46 22.62 -2.88 -3.12
CA GLU A 46 22.46 -2.28 -1.79
C GLU A 46 22.16 -3.35 -0.72
N VAL A 47 21.29 -4.31 -1.04
CA VAL A 47 20.82 -5.30 -0.06
C VAL A 47 21.51 -6.67 -0.11
N GLY A 48 22.41 -6.87 -1.08
CA GLY A 48 23.11 -8.15 -1.29
C GLY A 48 22.25 -9.24 -1.94
N ALA A 49 21.22 -8.86 -2.69
CA ALA A 49 20.28 -9.76 -3.35
C ALA A 49 20.63 -10.05 -4.81
N THR A 50 19.96 -11.03 -5.41
CA THR A 50 20.00 -11.29 -6.86
C THR A 50 18.96 -10.44 -7.58
N ALA A 51 19.38 -9.71 -8.63
CA ALA A 51 18.47 -8.98 -9.51
C ALA A 51 17.93 -9.90 -10.62
N TYR A 52 16.63 -9.84 -10.89
CA TYR A 52 15.96 -10.65 -11.90
C TYR A 52 15.32 -9.80 -13.00
N GLU A 53 15.26 -10.34 -14.22
CA GLU A 53 14.64 -9.70 -15.39
C GLU A 53 13.12 -9.83 -15.45
N THR A 54 12.57 -10.84 -14.77
CA THR A 54 11.14 -11.11 -14.65
C THR A 54 10.78 -11.23 -13.17
N TYR A 55 9.54 -10.93 -12.81
CA TYR A 55 9.13 -11.05 -11.41
C TYR A 55 8.87 -12.53 -11.04
N GLU A 56 8.51 -13.36 -12.02
CA GLU A 56 8.25 -14.78 -11.88
C GLU A 56 9.53 -15.54 -11.47
N ASP A 57 10.66 -15.23 -12.12
CA ASP A 57 11.96 -15.82 -11.75
C ASP A 57 12.40 -15.33 -10.36
N ALA A 58 12.10 -14.08 -10.00
CA ALA A 58 12.42 -13.54 -8.68
C ALA A 58 11.62 -14.23 -7.55
N ILE A 59 10.33 -14.50 -7.78
CA ILE A 59 9.42 -15.16 -6.83
C ILE A 59 9.84 -16.61 -6.58
N THR A 60 10.41 -17.26 -7.60
CA THR A 60 10.81 -18.67 -7.54
C THR A 60 12.25 -18.89 -7.05
N HIS A 61 12.98 -17.82 -6.70
CA HIS A 61 14.31 -17.92 -6.11
C HIS A 61 14.32 -18.85 -4.89
N ASP A 62 15.32 -19.74 -4.85
CA ASP A 62 15.45 -20.74 -3.79
C ASP A 62 15.55 -20.08 -2.41
N GLY A 63 14.68 -20.50 -1.49
CA GLY A 63 14.65 -19.96 -0.12
C GLY A 63 13.77 -18.72 0.07
N VAL A 64 13.12 -18.19 -0.97
CA VAL A 64 12.10 -17.14 -0.78
C VAL A 64 10.87 -17.71 -0.06
N ASP A 65 10.49 -17.08 1.04
CA ASP A 65 9.29 -17.39 1.83
C ASP A 65 8.22 -16.31 1.66
N VAL A 66 8.63 -15.05 1.52
CA VAL A 66 7.77 -13.86 1.46
C VAL A 66 8.08 -13.03 0.21
N VAL A 67 7.04 -12.56 -0.46
CA VAL A 67 7.10 -11.60 -1.56
C VAL A 67 6.56 -10.24 -1.09
N SER A 68 7.42 -9.23 -1.13
CA SER A 68 7.10 -7.84 -0.84
C SER A 68 6.78 -7.10 -2.13
N VAL A 69 5.49 -6.90 -2.41
CA VAL A 69 4.98 -6.27 -3.64
C VAL A 69 4.88 -4.76 -3.45
N CYS A 70 5.76 -4.00 -4.11
CA CYS A 70 5.92 -2.55 -3.98
C CYS A 70 5.76 -1.80 -5.33
N THR A 71 4.98 -2.39 -6.24
CA THR A 71 4.74 -1.89 -7.61
C THR A 71 3.65 -0.80 -7.66
N PRO A 72 3.38 -0.20 -8.83
CA PRO A 72 2.11 0.51 -9.04
C PRO A 72 0.90 -0.40 -8.79
N THR A 73 -0.21 0.18 -8.32
CA THR A 73 -1.36 -0.57 -7.80
C THR A 73 -1.99 -1.50 -8.84
N CYS A 74 -2.01 -1.11 -10.10
CA CYS A 74 -2.52 -1.93 -11.20
C CYS A 74 -1.84 -3.30 -11.33
N PHE A 75 -0.61 -3.47 -10.80
CA PHE A 75 0.12 -4.73 -10.86
C PHE A 75 0.01 -5.56 -9.57
N HIS A 76 -0.60 -5.03 -8.51
CA HIS A 76 -0.67 -5.72 -7.22
C HIS A 76 -1.34 -7.08 -7.32
N ALA A 77 -2.47 -7.14 -8.03
CA ALA A 77 -3.29 -8.34 -8.08
C ALA A 77 -2.62 -9.49 -8.84
N GLU A 78 -2.06 -9.20 -10.02
CA GLU A 78 -1.35 -10.19 -10.83
C GLU A 78 -0.14 -10.77 -10.06
N ILE A 79 0.69 -9.89 -9.49
CA ILE A 79 1.92 -10.30 -8.81
C ILE A 79 1.61 -11.05 -7.51
N ALA A 80 0.64 -10.57 -6.71
CA ALA A 80 0.25 -11.24 -5.47
C ALA A 80 -0.35 -12.63 -5.73
N GLN A 81 -1.15 -12.79 -6.77
CA GLN A 81 -1.68 -14.08 -7.18
C GLN A 81 -0.56 -15.02 -7.67
N CYS A 82 0.40 -14.52 -8.46
CA CYS A 82 1.57 -15.28 -8.87
C CYS A 82 2.36 -15.80 -7.66
N ALA A 83 2.65 -14.92 -6.69
CA ALA A 83 3.34 -15.30 -5.47
C ALA A 83 2.58 -16.36 -4.66
N ALA A 84 1.26 -16.19 -4.50
CA ALA A 84 0.42 -17.14 -3.77
C ALA A 84 0.39 -18.53 -4.44
N LEU A 85 0.32 -18.59 -5.77
CA LEU A 85 0.37 -19.84 -6.54
C LEU A 85 1.70 -20.58 -6.40
N GLN A 86 2.80 -19.85 -6.14
CA GLN A 86 4.10 -20.43 -5.82
C GLN A 86 4.25 -20.78 -4.32
N GLY A 87 3.18 -20.68 -3.54
CA GLY A 87 3.18 -20.98 -2.11
C GLY A 87 3.93 -19.94 -1.26
N ARG A 88 4.13 -18.72 -1.78
CA ARG A 88 4.84 -17.65 -1.06
C ARG A 88 3.85 -16.75 -0.32
N HIS A 89 4.21 -16.34 0.90
CA HIS A 89 3.47 -15.32 1.63
C HIS A 89 3.61 -13.96 0.95
N VAL A 90 2.63 -13.08 1.10
CA VAL A 90 2.58 -11.80 0.39
C VAL A 90 2.42 -10.65 1.39
N LEU A 91 3.36 -9.70 1.33
CA LEU A 91 3.21 -8.35 1.88
C LEU A 91 3.07 -7.37 0.70
N CYS A 92 1.87 -6.85 0.47
CA CYS A 92 1.60 -5.97 -0.65
C CYS A 92 1.41 -4.53 -0.18
N GLU A 93 1.95 -3.57 -0.93
CA GLU A 93 1.68 -2.15 -0.70
C GLU A 93 0.19 -1.81 -0.85
N LYS A 94 -0.19 -0.68 -0.28
CA LYS A 94 -1.56 -0.16 -0.40
C LYS A 94 -1.71 0.69 -1.68
N PRO A 95 -2.94 0.93 -2.15
CA PRO A 95 -4.16 0.17 -1.83
C PRO A 95 -4.07 -1.27 -2.36
N ILE A 96 -4.91 -2.17 -1.84
CA ILE A 96 -4.89 -3.60 -2.21
C ILE A 96 -4.95 -3.81 -3.72
N ALA A 97 -5.89 -3.16 -4.39
CA ALA A 97 -6.11 -3.20 -5.83
C ALA A 97 -6.89 -1.95 -6.30
N LEU A 98 -7.08 -1.82 -7.61
CA LEU A 98 -7.87 -0.72 -8.20
C LEU A 98 -9.38 -0.94 -8.17
N ASN A 99 -9.82 -2.19 -8.04
CA ASN A 99 -11.22 -2.59 -8.00
C ASN A 99 -11.42 -3.76 -7.02
N LEU A 100 -12.68 -4.08 -6.72
CA LEU A 100 -13.04 -5.13 -5.76
C LEU A 100 -12.79 -6.53 -6.29
N GLU A 101 -13.00 -6.76 -7.59
CA GLU A 101 -12.80 -8.08 -8.21
C GLU A 101 -11.34 -8.54 -8.06
N ASP A 102 -10.40 -7.65 -8.35
CA ASP A 102 -8.97 -7.90 -8.17
C ASP A 102 -8.60 -8.11 -6.69
N ALA A 103 -9.18 -7.32 -5.78
CA ALA A 103 -8.96 -7.47 -4.35
C ALA A 103 -9.47 -8.83 -3.84
N ASP A 104 -10.66 -9.25 -4.27
CA ASP A 104 -11.26 -10.54 -3.94
C ASP A 104 -10.44 -11.70 -4.53
N ALA A 105 -9.93 -11.55 -5.76
CA ALA A 105 -9.05 -12.53 -6.39
C ALA A 105 -7.73 -12.71 -5.61
N MET A 106 -7.11 -11.63 -5.14
CA MET A 106 -5.93 -11.71 -4.28
C MET A 106 -6.22 -12.47 -2.97
N ILE A 107 -7.34 -12.15 -2.31
CA ILE A 107 -7.74 -12.80 -1.06
C ILE A 107 -8.02 -14.29 -1.28
N ALA A 108 -8.73 -14.64 -2.36
CA ALA A 108 -9.03 -16.01 -2.73
C ALA A 108 -7.75 -16.80 -3.02
N ALA A 109 -6.85 -16.27 -3.84
CA ALA A 109 -5.59 -16.94 -4.17
C ALA A 109 -4.73 -17.22 -2.94
N ALA A 110 -4.63 -16.25 -2.01
CA ALA A 110 -3.89 -16.45 -0.77
C ALA A 110 -4.52 -17.54 0.11
N ARG A 111 -5.85 -17.49 0.29
CA ARG A 111 -6.59 -18.49 1.07
C ARG A 111 -6.46 -19.89 0.47
N ASP A 112 -6.67 -20.02 -0.83
CA ASP A 112 -6.76 -21.31 -1.51
C ASP A 112 -5.39 -22.01 -1.61
N ASN A 113 -4.29 -21.25 -1.57
CA ASN A 113 -2.93 -21.78 -1.50
C ASN A 113 -2.37 -21.84 -0.06
N GLY A 114 -3.16 -21.46 0.95
CA GLY A 114 -2.76 -21.55 2.36
C GLY A 114 -1.64 -20.57 2.76
N VAL A 115 -1.52 -19.43 2.07
CA VAL A 115 -0.50 -18.41 2.34
C VAL A 115 -1.10 -17.17 3.00
N LEU A 116 -0.27 -16.42 3.74
CA LEU A 116 -0.67 -15.14 4.30
C LEU A 116 -0.65 -14.04 3.22
N LEU A 117 -1.68 -13.19 3.23
CA LEU A 117 -1.71 -11.92 2.51
C LEU A 117 -1.89 -10.78 3.51
N SER A 118 -0.98 -9.82 3.49
CA SER A 118 -1.08 -8.59 4.29
C SER A 118 -0.92 -7.37 3.39
N ILE A 119 -1.73 -6.34 3.65
CA ILE A 119 -1.64 -5.04 2.98
C ILE A 119 -0.95 -4.04 3.89
N SER A 120 0.03 -3.30 3.35
CA SER A 120 0.87 -2.32 4.05
C SER A 120 0.10 -1.06 4.44
N LEU A 121 -0.77 -1.18 5.44
CA LEU A 121 -1.49 -0.05 6.06
C LEU A 121 -0.68 0.47 7.25
N GLN A 122 0.51 1.00 6.95
CA GLN A 122 1.54 1.38 7.91
C GLN A 122 1.11 2.36 9.02
N CYS A 123 0.05 3.13 8.81
CA CYS A 123 -0.47 4.06 9.82
C CYS A 123 -0.86 3.36 11.13
N ARG A 124 -1.24 2.07 11.09
CA ARG A 124 -1.51 1.27 12.31
C ARG A 124 -0.26 1.11 13.19
N SER A 125 0.93 1.08 12.57
CA SER A 125 2.20 0.85 13.25
C SER A 125 2.82 2.11 13.83
N PHE A 126 2.36 3.31 13.44
CA PHE A 126 2.90 4.56 13.96
C PHE A 126 2.70 4.65 15.48
N PRO A 127 3.76 4.95 16.28
CA PRO A 127 3.66 5.01 17.74
C PRO A 127 2.55 5.95 18.22
N ARG A 128 2.34 7.08 17.53
CA ARG A 128 1.25 8.02 17.84
C ARG A 128 -0.15 7.39 17.72
N ASN A 129 -0.36 6.57 16.69
CA ASN A 129 -1.66 5.94 16.42
C ASN A 129 -1.89 4.75 17.36
N ARG A 130 -0.84 3.98 17.68
CA ARG A 130 -0.92 2.93 18.71
C ARG A 130 -1.26 3.53 20.08
N ARG A 131 -0.60 4.64 20.46
CA ARG A 131 -0.91 5.35 21.70
C ARG A 131 -2.33 5.91 21.72
N MET A 132 -2.80 6.46 20.60
CA MET A 132 -4.17 6.96 20.48
C MET A 132 -5.18 5.81 20.61
N LYS A 133 -4.92 4.64 20.01
CA LYS A 133 -5.75 3.44 20.16
C LYS A 133 -5.88 3.01 21.62
N GLU A 134 -4.76 2.95 22.35
CA GLU A 134 -4.75 2.61 23.78
C GLU A 134 -5.63 3.56 24.59
N LEU A 135 -5.48 4.88 24.40
CA LEU A 135 -6.25 5.88 25.13
C LEU A 135 -7.75 5.81 24.84
N ILE A 136 -8.13 5.64 23.55
CA ILE A 136 -9.53 5.47 23.15
C ILE A 136 -10.10 4.20 23.76
N SER A 137 -9.34 3.09 23.72
CA SER A 137 -9.78 1.80 24.23
C SER A 137 -9.88 1.78 25.76
N ALA A 138 -9.08 2.59 26.45
CA ALA A 138 -9.17 2.83 27.89
C ALA A 138 -10.32 3.78 28.29
N GLY A 139 -11.08 4.32 27.33
CA GLY A 139 -12.16 5.26 27.59
C GLY A 139 -11.70 6.64 28.07
N ALA A 140 -10.43 7.00 27.87
CA ALA A 140 -9.82 8.23 28.41
C ALA A 140 -10.52 9.52 27.95
N PHE A 141 -11.23 9.46 26.82
CA PHE A 141 -11.93 10.59 26.21
C PHE A 141 -13.44 10.34 26.01
N GLY A 142 -13.96 9.21 26.52
CA GLY A 142 -15.26 8.70 26.10
C GLY A 142 -15.29 8.27 24.63
N SER A 143 -16.47 8.26 24.03
CA SER A 143 -16.63 7.91 22.61
C SER A 143 -16.09 9.01 21.69
N PRO A 144 -15.29 8.67 20.67
CA PRO A 144 -14.92 9.62 19.63
C PRO A 144 -16.15 10.25 19.01
N LEU A 145 -16.13 11.56 18.78
CA LEU A 145 -17.21 12.28 18.08
C LEU A 145 -16.84 12.51 16.61
N PHE A 146 -15.59 12.89 16.34
CA PHE A 146 -15.11 13.30 15.03
C PHE A 146 -13.64 12.95 14.84
N LEU A 147 -13.28 12.46 13.66
CA LEU A 147 -11.90 12.31 13.21
C LEU A 147 -11.69 13.23 12.00
N ARG A 148 -10.65 14.06 12.03
CA ARG A 148 -10.33 14.96 10.92
C ARG A 148 -8.94 14.68 10.39
N TYR A 149 -8.85 14.46 9.08
CA TYR A 149 -7.59 14.40 8.35
C TYR A 149 -7.56 15.50 7.30
N VAL A 150 -6.42 16.18 7.21
CA VAL A 150 -6.12 17.17 6.17
C VAL A 150 -4.75 16.82 5.66
N ASP A 151 -4.64 16.45 4.38
CA ASP A 151 -3.39 16.07 3.75
C ASP A 151 -3.25 16.73 2.39
N VAL A 152 -2.57 17.87 2.35
CA VAL A 152 -2.31 18.64 1.13
C VAL A 152 -0.85 18.46 0.74
N ARG A 153 -0.59 18.08 -0.51
CA ARG A 153 0.75 17.75 -1.01
C ARG A 153 1.04 18.39 -2.36
N ASP A 154 2.32 18.60 -2.64
CA ASP A 154 2.79 18.89 -4.00
C ASP A 154 2.67 17.65 -4.90
N VAL A 155 2.66 17.87 -6.23
CA VAL A 155 2.65 16.82 -7.24
C VAL A 155 3.86 15.90 -7.03
N ARG A 156 3.58 14.66 -6.67
CA ARG A 156 4.58 13.63 -6.40
C ARG A 156 5.42 13.33 -7.64
N PRO A 157 6.75 13.10 -7.51
CA PRO A 157 7.62 12.71 -8.62
C PRO A 157 7.22 11.39 -9.30
N LYS A 158 6.61 10.45 -8.56
CA LYS A 158 6.06 9.20 -9.12
C LYS A 158 4.86 9.51 -10.00
N ILE A 159 5.07 9.74 -11.30
CA ILE A 159 4.00 10.09 -12.26
C ILE A 159 2.89 9.04 -12.31
N ALA A 160 3.23 7.75 -12.20
CA ALA A 160 2.24 6.66 -12.14
C ALA A 160 1.20 6.84 -11.03
N MET A 161 1.53 7.56 -9.94
CA MET A 161 0.58 7.87 -8.86
C MET A 161 -0.64 8.66 -9.33
N HIS A 162 -0.46 9.51 -10.34
CA HIS A 162 -1.49 10.45 -10.82
C HIS A 162 -2.36 9.87 -11.93
N ARG A 163 -1.91 8.80 -12.59
CA ARG A 163 -2.65 8.10 -13.66
C ARG A 163 -3.78 7.27 -13.08
N ARG A 164 -4.99 7.44 -13.62
CA ARG A 164 -6.17 6.66 -13.22
C ARG A 164 -5.94 5.16 -13.40
N ALA A 165 -5.37 4.76 -14.52
CA ALA A 165 -5.15 3.36 -14.86
C ALA A 165 -4.04 2.67 -14.02
N MET A 166 -3.22 3.43 -13.29
CA MET A 166 -2.05 2.88 -12.59
C MET A 166 -2.25 2.84 -11.07
N ASN A 167 -2.50 3.99 -10.44
CA ASN A 167 -2.65 4.11 -8.98
C ASN A 167 -3.96 4.80 -8.57
N ASN A 168 -4.72 5.33 -9.53
CA ASN A 168 -6.00 6.00 -9.31
C ASN A 168 -5.95 7.21 -8.37
N GLY A 169 -4.82 7.93 -8.41
CA GLY A 169 -4.69 9.26 -7.87
C GLY A 169 -4.34 9.33 -6.38
N PRO A 170 -3.93 10.53 -5.93
CA PRO A 170 -3.56 10.76 -4.53
C PRO A 170 -4.74 10.57 -3.58
N VAL A 171 -5.98 10.82 -4.04
CA VAL A 171 -7.17 10.66 -3.20
C VAL A 171 -7.35 9.20 -2.78
N LEU A 172 -7.35 8.23 -3.70
CA LEU A 172 -7.45 6.81 -3.33
C LEU A 172 -6.23 6.37 -2.50
N ASP A 173 -5.04 6.76 -2.97
CA ASP A 173 -3.76 6.38 -2.38
C ASP A 173 -3.61 6.81 -0.91
N MET A 174 -4.15 7.97 -0.54
CA MET A 174 -4.11 8.50 0.83
C MET A 174 -5.35 8.16 1.65
N LEU A 175 -6.54 8.21 1.06
CA LEU A 175 -7.79 7.99 1.79
C LEU A 175 -7.86 6.60 2.43
N CYS A 176 -7.31 5.58 1.78
CA CYS A 176 -7.27 4.22 2.33
C CYS A 176 -6.55 4.18 3.70
N HIS A 177 -5.49 4.97 3.90
CA HIS A 177 -4.83 5.09 5.19
C HIS A 177 -5.73 5.72 6.26
N PHE A 178 -6.53 6.72 5.91
CA PHE A 178 -7.36 7.45 6.88
C PHE A 178 -8.59 6.64 7.28
N VAL A 179 -9.26 6.00 6.31
CA VAL A 179 -10.36 5.08 6.59
C VAL A 179 -9.86 3.91 7.43
N ASP A 180 -8.71 3.33 7.07
CA ASP A 180 -8.11 2.25 7.85
C ASP A 180 -7.73 2.68 9.27
N THR A 181 -7.11 3.86 9.42
CA THR A 181 -6.71 4.37 10.75
C THR A 181 -7.95 4.64 11.61
N ALA A 182 -9.03 5.17 11.04
CA ALA A 182 -10.28 5.36 11.76
C ALA A 182 -10.83 4.01 12.27
N ARG A 183 -10.91 3.00 11.41
CA ARG A 183 -11.30 1.63 11.80
C ARG A 183 -10.40 1.07 12.90
N PHE A 184 -9.08 1.22 12.75
CA PHE A 184 -8.11 0.74 13.73
C PHE A 184 -8.33 1.40 15.11
N LEU A 185 -8.43 2.73 15.14
CA LEU A 185 -8.60 3.50 16.37
C LEU A 185 -9.90 3.17 17.10
N THR A 186 -11.02 3.11 16.37
CA THR A 186 -12.35 3.01 16.97
C THR A 186 -12.88 1.59 17.08
N GLY A 187 -12.39 0.66 16.25
CA GLY A 187 -12.90 -0.71 16.16
C GLY A 187 -14.29 -0.80 15.53
N THR A 188 -14.72 0.23 14.80
CA THR A 188 -16.02 0.30 14.13
C THR A 188 -15.87 0.35 12.62
N GLU A 189 -16.94 0.06 11.90
CA GLU A 189 -16.94 -0.03 10.44
C GLU A 189 -17.61 1.19 9.77
N PRO A 190 -17.18 1.57 8.55
CA PRO A 190 -17.89 2.54 7.73
C PRO A 190 -19.34 2.09 7.44
N GLU A 191 -20.29 3.02 7.52
CA GLU A 191 -21.72 2.80 7.25
C GLU A 191 -22.21 3.57 6.02
N SER A 192 -21.78 4.83 5.87
CA SER A 192 -22.18 5.67 4.73
C SER A 192 -21.08 6.66 4.37
N VAL A 193 -20.99 7.01 3.08
CA VAL A 193 -20.01 7.97 2.55
C VAL A 193 -20.72 9.09 1.80
N PHE A 194 -20.25 10.33 1.98
CA PHE A 194 -20.53 11.45 1.10
C PHE A 194 -19.19 12.05 0.65
N ALA A 195 -19.04 12.34 -0.64
CA ALA A 195 -17.80 12.87 -1.18
C ALA A 195 -18.02 13.82 -2.34
N THR A 196 -17.16 14.84 -2.43
CA THR A 196 -17.00 15.71 -3.60
C THR A 196 -15.52 15.70 -3.99
N GLY A 197 -15.24 15.70 -5.29
CA GLY A 197 -13.87 15.61 -5.76
C GLY A 197 -13.70 16.19 -7.16
N HIS A 198 -12.50 16.69 -7.44
CA HIS A 198 -12.15 17.37 -8.67
C HIS A 198 -10.74 16.98 -9.14
N VAL A 199 -10.43 17.36 -10.38
CA VAL A 199 -9.08 17.29 -10.94
C VAL A 199 -8.59 18.72 -11.14
N PHE A 200 -7.63 19.17 -10.34
CA PHE A 200 -7.03 20.51 -10.42
C PHE A 200 -5.64 20.50 -11.05
N GLY A 201 -4.95 19.36 -11.05
CA GLY A 201 -3.56 19.22 -11.50
C GLY A 201 -3.34 19.25 -13.02
N ARG A 202 -4.40 19.39 -13.83
CA ARG A 202 -4.30 19.37 -15.31
C ARG A 202 -3.31 20.40 -15.87
N ASP A 203 -3.23 21.56 -15.25
CA ASP A 203 -2.36 22.67 -15.70
C ASP A 203 -0.97 22.62 -15.04
N HIS A 204 -0.68 21.62 -14.20
CA HIS A 204 0.60 21.52 -13.53
C HIS A 204 1.67 20.98 -14.49
N PRO A 205 2.85 21.63 -14.64
CA PRO A 205 3.86 21.22 -15.63
C PRO A 205 4.33 19.76 -15.51
N ARG A 206 4.43 19.22 -14.28
CA ARG A 206 4.79 17.81 -14.05
C ARG A 206 3.73 16.80 -14.53
N LEU A 207 2.50 17.24 -14.76
CA LEU A 207 1.38 16.39 -15.18
C LEU A 207 0.98 16.63 -16.64
N ALA A 208 1.73 17.44 -17.38
CA ALA A 208 1.41 17.82 -18.77
C ALA A 208 1.31 16.60 -19.72
N GLU A 209 2.02 15.52 -19.44
CA GLU A 209 2.01 14.27 -20.23
C GLU A 209 1.04 13.21 -19.68
N VAL A 210 0.26 13.55 -18.65
CA VAL A 210 -0.74 12.67 -18.06
C VAL A 210 -2.10 13.00 -18.66
N ASP A 211 -2.54 12.17 -19.59
CA ASP A 211 -3.83 12.26 -20.28
C ASP A 211 -5.01 11.77 -19.43
N ASP A 212 -4.77 10.84 -18.52
CA ASP A 212 -5.78 10.17 -17.68
C ASP A 212 -5.68 10.53 -16.19
N ILE A 213 -5.53 11.82 -15.86
CA ILE A 213 -5.37 12.27 -14.45
C ILE A 213 -6.57 11.82 -13.60
N ALA A 214 -6.27 11.13 -12.50
CA ALA A 214 -7.24 10.72 -11.49
C ALA A 214 -7.75 11.91 -10.66
N ILE A 215 -8.77 11.68 -9.83
CA ILE A 215 -9.22 12.72 -8.87
C ILE A 215 -8.05 13.02 -7.93
N ASP A 216 -7.65 14.29 -7.86
CA ASP A 216 -6.45 14.73 -7.15
C ASP A 216 -6.75 15.61 -5.93
N ALA A 217 -7.99 16.08 -5.79
CA ALA A 217 -8.49 16.71 -4.57
C ALA A 217 -9.91 16.24 -4.25
N ALA A 218 -10.18 15.96 -2.98
CA ALA A 218 -11.51 15.57 -2.51
C ALA A 218 -11.78 15.94 -1.05
N GLU A 219 -13.04 16.29 -0.77
CA GLU A 219 -13.60 16.26 0.57
C GLU A 219 -14.43 14.99 0.73
N VAL A 220 -14.12 14.19 1.74
CA VAL A 220 -14.78 12.91 2.01
C VAL A 220 -15.27 12.87 3.45
N GLN A 221 -16.54 12.51 3.63
CA GLN A 221 -17.16 12.27 4.92
C GLN A 221 -17.60 10.82 5.02
N VAL A 222 -17.19 10.14 6.09
CA VAL A 222 -17.55 8.74 6.36
C VAL A 222 -18.20 8.68 7.73
N ARG A 223 -19.45 8.21 7.78
CA ARG A 223 -20.14 7.86 9.03
C ARG A 223 -19.79 6.43 9.39
N PHE A 224 -19.52 6.19 10.66
CA PHE A 224 -19.22 4.86 11.19
C PHE A 224 -20.36 4.33 12.05
N THR A 225 -20.42 3.00 12.23
CA THR A 225 -21.42 2.33 13.07
C THR A 225 -21.38 2.76 14.54
N GLY A 226 -20.26 3.36 15.00
CA GLY A 226 -20.14 3.98 16.31
C GLY A 226 -20.71 5.41 16.42
N GLY A 227 -21.35 5.93 15.38
CA GLY A 227 -21.97 7.27 15.34
C GLY A 227 -21.01 8.44 15.08
N HIS A 228 -19.70 8.21 15.10
CA HIS A 228 -18.72 9.23 14.76
C HIS A 228 -18.55 9.41 13.25
N VAL A 229 -17.96 10.55 12.90
CA VAL A 229 -17.70 10.92 11.52
C VAL A 229 -16.20 11.10 11.31
N LEU A 230 -15.67 10.48 10.26
CA LEU A 230 -14.39 10.85 9.65
C LEU A 230 -14.66 11.92 8.58
N SER A 231 -13.92 13.02 8.63
CA SER A 231 -13.81 13.99 7.55
C SER A 231 -12.37 14.05 7.08
N ALA A 232 -12.15 13.78 5.80
CA ALA A 232 -10.86 13.83 5.16
C ALA A 232 -10.89 14.88 4.04
N PHE A 233 -9.94 15.81 4.08
CA PHE A 233 -9.60 16.66 2.96
C PHE A 233 -8.24 16.22 2.42
N ILE A 234 -8.20 15.85 1.15
CA ILE A 234 -7.01 15.41 0.42
C ILE A 234 -6.87 16.31 -0.79
#